data_AF-A0A7S3FH86-F1
#
_entry.id   AF-A0A7S3FH86-F1
#
_cell.length_a   1.000
_cell.length_b   1.000
_cell.length_c   1.000
_cell.angle_alpha   90.00
_cell.angle_beta   90.00
_cell.angle_gamma   90.00
#
_symmetry.space_group_name_H-M   'P 1'
#
loop_
_entity.id
_entity.type
_entity.pdbx_description
1 polymer ?
#
loop_
_entity_poly.entity_id
_entity_poly.type
_entity_poly.pdbx_seq_one_letter_code
_entity_poly.pdbx_strand_id
1 'polypeptide(L)'
;AYGFWLATKGNVRKVQGRLNDVGMLLAVHALRDGETGKLAPHSHELLEEIARWVRLYHMLFWANEVKPARGDRGASFSELHTERGMKGLLARNALTAREYALLVNNPALPQSQRHHAVLEWVLARFVHARRTGLLLGGVAMESRVLEECCKLRAVCASITDDKAARMPLSYVHLVQLLVDTLVALAPFALYPKLGVLSVMLSGCLAIFYRGFLELSKSFLDPFGNDDMLGVDAPENFDISCLLCETNAGSVRWLNGILELPFDTADAETK
;
A
#
# COMPACT_ATOMS: atom_id res chain seq x y z
N ALA A 1 19.57 -4.33 6.33
CA ALA A 1 19.16 -3.26 5.41
C ALA A 1 18.47 -3.84 4.17
N TYR A 2 19.19 -4.39 3.19
CA TYR A 2 18.58 -4.89 1.94
C TYR A 2 17.48 -5.96 2.14
N GLY A 3 17.70 -6.95 3.01
CA GLY A 3 16.68 -7.97 3.29
C GLY A 3 15.38 -7.40 3.88
N PHE A 4 15.47 -6.34 4.68
CA PHE A 4 14.31 -5.61 5.20
C PHE A 4 13.58 -4.90 4.05
N TRP A 5 14.30 -4.12 3.24
CA TRP A 5 13.73 -3.44 2.07
C TRP A 5 13.02 -4.41 1.11
N LEU A 6 13.62 -5.58 0.85
CA LEU A 6 13.04 -6.61 -0.02
C LEU A 6 11.76 -7.22 0.59
N ALA A 7 11.75 -7.47 1.90
CA ALA A 7 10.56 -7.94 2.60
C ALA A 7 9.43 -6.90 2.56
N THR A 8 9.75 -5.62 2.82
CA THR A 8 8.78 -4.52 2.73
C THR A 8 8.23 -4.39 1.31
N LYS A 9 9.08 -4.45 0.27
CA LYS A 9 8.64 -4.48 -1.13
C LYS A 9 7.64 -5.61 -1.39
N GLY A 10 7.94 -6.81 -0.87
CA GLY A 10 7.05 -7.96 -0.96
C GLY A 10 5.69 -7.70 -0.30
N ASN A 11 5.68 -7.12 0.90
CA ASN A 11 4.45 -6.81 1.62
C ASN A 11 3.63 -5.74 0.90
N VAL A 12 4.26 -4.67 0.40
CA VAL A 12 3.62 -3.64 -0.44
C VAL A 12 2.89 -4.26 -1.64
N ARG A 13 3.54 -5.16 -2.37
CA ARG A 13 2.94 -5.84 -3.53
C ARG A 13 1.83 -6.82 -3.14
N LYS A 14 1.96 -7.50 -1.99
CA LYS A 14 0.91 -8.37 -1.46
C LYS A 14 -0.36 -7.58 -1.16
N VAL A 15 -0.28 -6.35 -0.65
CA VAL A 15 -1.48 -5.51 -0.42
C VAL A 15 -2.27 -5.34 -1.72
N GLN A 16 -1.61 -4.94 -2.80
CA GLN A 16 -2.26 -4.77 -4.11
C GLN A 16 -2.85 -6.08 -4.65
N GLY A 17 -2.10 -7.18 -4.53
CA GLY A 17 -2.56 -8.51 -4.93
C GLY A 17 -3.84 -8.91 -4.19
N ARG A 18 -3.88 -8.74 -2.87
CA ARG A 18 -5.04 -9.09 -2.04
C ARG A 18 -6.25 -8.21 -2.30
N LEU A 19 -6.07 -6.91 -2.56
CA LEU A 19 -7.16 -6.04 -2.98
C LEU A 19 -7.76 -6.48 -4.32
N ASN A 20 -6.91 -6.93 -5.25
CA ASN A 20 -7.37 -7.52 -6.52
C ASN A 20 -8.06 -8.87 -6.32
N ASP A 21 -7.57 -9.73 -5.42
CA ASP A 21 -8.20 -11.02 -5.09
C ASP A 21 -9.64 -10.80 -4.61
N VAL A 22 -9.87 -9.83 -3.72
CA VAL A 22 -11.22 -9.48 -3.25
C VAL A 22 -12.12 -9.02 -4.40
N GLY A 23 -11.62 -8.11 -5.26
CA GLY A 23 -12.38 -7.64 -6.42
C GLY A 23 -12.75 -8.77 -7.39
N MET A 24 -11.81 -9.67 -7.67
CA MET A 24 -12.01 -10.83 -8.53
C MET A 24 -13.06 -11.79 -7.94
N LEU A 25 -12.93 -12.15 -6.67
CA LEU A 25 -13.87 -13.06 -6.00
C LEU A 25 -15.30 -12.52 -6.05
N LEU A 26 -15.49 -11.23 -5.78
CA LEU A 26 -16.81 -10.62 -5.82
C LEU A 26 -17.37 -10.56 -7.24
N ALA A 27 -16.53 -10.24 -8.23
CA ALA A 27 -16.93 -10.13 -9.63
C ALA A 27 -17.38 -11.48 -10.23
N VAL A 28 -16.70 -12.58 -9.89
CA VAL A 28 -17.05 -13.93 -10.36
C VAL A 28 -18.38 -14.41 -9.78
N HIS A 29 -18.65 -14.05 -8.53
CA HIS A 29 -19.85 -14.47 -7.80
C HIS A 29 -21.02 -13.49 -7.92
N ALA A 30 -20.89 -12.46 -8.73
CA ALA A 30 -21.94 -11.46 -8.90
C ALA A 30 -23.15 -12.04 -9.64
N LEU A 31 -24.37 -11.70 -9.20
CA LEU A 31 -25.61 -12.15 -9.84
C LEU A 31 -25.69 -11.64 -11.28
N ARG A 32 -26.12 -12.53 -12.18
CA ARG A 32 -26.25 -12.32 -13.62
C ARG A 32 -27.67 -12.59 -14.07
N ASP A 33 -28.00 -12.00 -15.21
CA ASP A 33 -29.17 -12.37 -15.97
C ASP A 33 -28.97 -13.76 -16.59
N GLY A 34 -29.94 -14.66 -16.39
CA GLY A 34 -29.86 -16.06 -16.82
C GLY A 34 -29.91 -16.23 -18.33
N GLU A 35 -30.62 -15.34 -19.03
CA GLU A 35 -30.82 -15.41 -20.48
C GLU A 35 -29.65 -14.80 -21.26
N THR A 36 -29.11 -13.68 -20.79
CA THR A 36 -28.07 -12.93 -21.51
C THR A 36 -26.67 -13.14 -20.97
N GLY A 37 -26.50 -13.76 -19.79
CA GLY A 37 -25.21 -13.90 -19.10
C GLY A 37 -24.60 -12.57 -18.63
N LYS A 38 -25.32 -11.45 -18.85
CA LYS A 38 -24.88 -10.11 -18.48
C LYS A 38 -25.00 -9.87 -16.99
N LEU A 39 -24.13 -9.01 -16.49
CA LEU A 39 -24.15 -8.63 -15.08
C LEU A 39 -25.46 -7.89 -14.74
N ALA A 40 -26.13 -8.31 -13.66
CA ALA A 40 -27.35 -7.65 -13.23
C ALA A 40 -27.05 -6.20 -12.77
N PRO A 41 -27.93 -5.21 -13.03
CA PRO A 41 -27.67 -3.80 -12.68
C PRO A 41 -27.32 -3.59 -11.21
N HIS A 42 -28.05 -4.24 -10.29
CA HIS A 42 -27.78 -4.13 -8.86
C HIS A 42 -26.44 -4.77 -8.43
N SER A 43 -25.98 -5.79 -9.15
CA SER A 43 -24.66 -6.38 -8.94
C SER A 43 -23.55 -5.45 -9.44
N HIS A 44 -23.80 -4.75 -10.56
CA HIS A 44 -22.87 -3.74 -11.08
C HIS A 44 -22.68 -2.60 -10.09
N GLU A 45 -23.77 -2.02 -9.58
CA GLU A 45 -23.75 -0.95 -8.57
C GLU A 45 -22.99 -1.38 -7.30
N LEU A 46 -23.22 -2.61 -6.84
CA LEU A 46 -22.50 -3.20 -5.71
C LEU A 46 -20.98 -3.26 -5.95
N LEU A 47 -20.57 -3.76 -7.12
CA LEU A 47 -19.15 -3.88 -7.45
C LEU A 47 -18.48 -2.52 -7.64
N GLU A 48 -19.17 -1.54 -8.20
CA GLU A 48 -18.69 -0.16 -8.30
C GLU A 48 -18.49 0.49 -6.93
N GLU A 49 -19.45 0.28 -6.01
CA GLU A 49 -19.38 0.74 -4.63
C GLU A 49 -18.16 0.13 -3.92
N ILE A 50 -18.00 -1.19 -4.01
CA ILE A 50 -16.86 -1.89 -3.40
C ILE A 50 -15.54 -1.47 -4.05
N ALA A 51 -15.48 -1.31 -5.36
CA ALA A 51 -14.28 -0.84 -6.05
C ALA A 51 -13.87 0.55 -5.56
N ARG A 52 -14.85 1.45 -5.34
CA ARG A 52 -14.60 2.78 -4.76
C ARG A 52 -14.07 2.70 -3.33
N TRP A 53 -14.64 1.83 -2.50
CA TRP A 53 -14.13 1.63 -1.14
C TRP A 53 -12.76 0.95 -1.09
N VAL A 54 -12.45 0.04 -2.00
CA VAL A 54 -11.11 -0.55 -2.14
C VAL A 54 -10.07 0.53 -2.45
N ARG A 55 -10.38 1.47 -3.35
CA ARG A 55 -9.51 2.62 -3.64
C ARG A 55 -9.37 3.53 -2.44
N LEU A 56 -10.48 3.85 -1.79
CA LEU A 56 -10.49 4.70 -0.60
C LEU A 56 -9.68 4.08 0.54
N TYR A 57 -9.86 2.79 0.81
CA TYR A 57 -9.09 2.01 1.77
C TYR A 57 -7.59 2.15 1.50
N HIS A 58 -7.18 1.90 0.26
CA HIS A 58 -5.78 1.94 -0.15
C HIS A 58 -5.18 3.35 -0.01
N MET A 59 -5.92 4.40 -0.39
CA MET A 59 -5.51 5.79 -0.21
C MET A 59 -5.33 6.14 1.27
N LEU A 60 -6.29 5.80 2.13
CA LEU A 60 -6.24 6.10 3.56
C LEU A 60 -5.18 5.27 4.31
N PHE A 61 -4.93 4.04 3.87
CA PHE A 61 -3.83 3.21 4.38
C PHE A 61 -2.48 3.86 4.11
N TRP A 62 -2.18 4.21 2.84
CA TRP A 62 -0.91 4.86 2.52
C TRP A 62 -0.78 6.26 3.13
N ALA A 63 -1.88 6.99 3.27
CA ALA A 63 -1.90 8.25 4.02
C ALA A 63 -1.49 8.10 5.49
N ASN A 64 -1.71 6.93 6.09
CA ASN A 64 -1.27 6.61 7.45
C ASN A 64 0.19 6.15 7.49
N GLU A 65 0.60 5.34 6.52
CA GLU A 65 1.93 4.75 6.51
C GLU A 65 3.03 5.69 6.02
N VAL A 66 2.68 6.70 5.21
CA VAL A 66 3.63 7.61 4.59
C VAL A 66 3.46 9.01 5.16
N LYS A 67 4.55 9.54 5.73
CA LYS A 67 4.63 10.91 6.24
C LYS A 67 4.67 11.91 5.08
N PRO A 68 4.32 13.19 5.33
CA PRO A 68 4.51 14.23 4.34
C PRO A 68 5.97 14.30 3.90
N ALA A 69 6.20 14.24 2.57
CA ALA A 69 7.49 14.60 2.01
C ALA A 69 7.81 16.04 2.46
N ARG A 70 8.84 16.23 3.29
CA ARG A 70 9.35 17.57 3.59
C ARG A 70 10.24 18.00 2.43
N GLY A 71 9.63 18.73 1.50
CA GLY A 71 10.30 19.27 0.32
C GLY A 71 9.33 19.40 -0.85
N ASP A 72 9.69 20.27 -1.81
CA ASP A 72 8.87 20.74 -2.94
C ASP A 72 8.56 19.65 -4.02
N ARG A 73 8.63 18.36 -3.67
CA ARG A 73 8.63 17.23 -4.63
C ARG A 73 7.67 16.08 -4.30
N GLY A 74 6.48 16.38 -3.77
CA GLY A 74 5.43 15.36 -3.73
C GLY A 74 4.14 15.80 -3.05
N ALA A 75 3.01 15.29 -3.53
CA ALA A 75 1.75 15.41 -2.81
C ALA A 75 1.82 14.57 -1.53
N SER A 76 1.71 15.21 -0.37
CA SER A 76 1.63 14.47 0.89
C SER A 76 0.30 13.74 0.99
N PHE A 77 0.34 12.41 1.01
CA PHE A 77 -0.86 11.61 1.26
C PHE A 77 -1.38 11.79 2.70
N SER A 78 -0.55 12.21 3.65
CA SER A 78 -0.98 12.46 5.03
C SER A 78 -2.05 13.55 5.12
N GLU A 79 -2.12 14.46 4.15
CA GLU A 79 -3.16 15.48 4.08
C GLU A 79 -4.55 14.88 3.94
N LEU A 80 -4.67 13.67 3.38
CA LEU A 80 -5.95 12.96 3.23
C LEU A 80 -6.62 12.65 4.57
N HIS A 81 -5.86 12.57 5.67
CA HIS A 81 -6.43 12.41 7.02
C HIS A 81 -6.98 13.72 7.61
N THR A 82 -6.56 14.87 7.08
CA THR A 82 -7.07 16.16 7.54
C THR A 82 -8.50 16.40 7.06
N GLU A 83 -9.23 17.29 7.74
CA GLU A 83 -10.57 17.69 7.31
C GLU A 83 -10.56 18.25 5.89
N ARG A 84 -9.51 18.99 5.51
CA ARG A 84 -9.32 19.53 4.15
C ARG A 84 -9.18 18.41 3.12
N GLY A 85 -8.36 17.41 3.41
CA GLY A 85 -8.17 16.25 2.54
C GLY A 85 -9.45 15.42 2.38
N MET A 86 -10.16 15.17 3.48
CA MET A 86 -11.45 14.46 3.47
C MET A 86 -12.52 15.23 2.68
N LYS A 87 -12.59 16.56 2.79
CA LYS A 87 -13.46 17.40 1.94
C LYS A 87 -13.04 17.35 0.47
N GLY A 88 -11.75 17.28 0.18
CA GLY A 88 -11.23 17.06 -1.17
C GLY A 88 -11.66 15.72 -1.77
N LEU A 89 -11.65 14.65 -0.97
CA LEU A 89 -12.15 13.33 -1.37
C LEU A 89 -13.66 13.34 -1.64
N LEU A 90 -14.44 14.07 -0.84
CA LEU A 90 -15.86 14.30 -1.08
C LEU A 90 -16.10 15.05 -2.40
N ALA A 91 -15.36 16.14 -2.64
CA ALA A 91 -15.47 16.93 -3.86
C ALA A 91 -15.09 16.15 -5.14
N ARG A 92 -14.24 15.13 -5.01
CA ARG A 92 -13.81 14.26 -6.11
C ARG A 92 -14.64 12.97 -6.24
N ASN A 93 -15.77 12.86 -5.53
CA ASN A 93 -16.64 11.69 -5.51
C ASN A 93 -15.95 10.37 -5.08
N ALA A 94 -14.83 10.46 -4.34
CA ALA A 94 -14.23 9.28 -3.72
C ALA A 94 -15.05 8.83 -2.49
N LEU A 95 -15.68 9.80 -1.82
CA LEU A 95 -16.59 9.61 -0.69
C LEU A 95 -17.97 10.18 -1.02
N THR A 96 -19.01 9.57 -0.48
CA THR A 96 -20.35 10.18 -0.42
C THR A 96 -20.48 11.05 0.84
N ALA A 97 -21.46 11.97 0.85
CA ALA A 97 -21.71 12.82 2.02
C ALA A 97 -22.02 11.99 3.28
N ARG A 98 -22.72 10.86 3.11
CA ARG A 98 -23.03 9.93 4.21
C ARG A 98 -21.76 9.26 4.75
N GLU A 99 -20.89 8.77 3.88
CA GLU A 99 -19.62 8.14 4.26
C GLU A 99 -18.67 9.13 4.93
N TYR A 100 -18.61 10.36 4.42
CA TYR A 100 -17.86 11.44 5.06
C TYR A 100 -18.32 11.66 6.50
N ALA A 101 -19.64 11.75 6.73
CA ALA A 101 -20.17 11.91 8.08
C ALA A 101 -19.80 10.73 8.99
N LEU A 102 -19.83 9.49 8.48
CA LEU A 102 -19.46 8.30 9.26
C LEU A 102 -17.97 8.24 9.63
N LEU A 103 -17.07 8.72 8.76
CA LEU A 103 -15.62 8.70 9.02
C LEU A 103 -15.10 9.91 9.81
N VAL A 104 -15.74 11.07 9.65
CA VAL A 104 -15.28 12.33 10.24
C VAL A 104 -16.02 12.67 11.52
N ASN A 105 -17.34 12.45 11.56
CA ASN A 105 -18.16 12.85 12.72
C ASN A 105 -18.24 11.78 13.81
N ASN A 106 -17.63 10.62 13.62
CA ASN A 106 -17.60 9.56 14.63
C ASN A 106 -16.43 9.80 15.61
N PRO A 107 -16.70 10.18 16.87
CA PRO A 107 -15.65 10.46 17.85
C PRO A 107 -14.90 9.21 18.30
N ALA A 108 -15.47 8.01 18.12
CA ALA A 108 -14.86 6.76 18.51
C ALA A 108 -13.77 6.28 17.53
N LEU A 109 -13.65 6.90 16.36
CA LEU A 109 -12.76 6.47 15.28
C LEU A 109 -11.55 7.41 15.16
N PRO A 110 -10.34 6.98 15.56
CA PRO A 110 -9.13 7.75 15.35
C PRO A 110 -8.86 7.99 13.85
N GLN A 111 -8.26 9.13 13.52
CA GLN A 111 -7.94 9.48 12.13
C GLN A 111 -7.05 8.42 11.46
N SER A 112 -6.05 7.92 12.19
CA SER A 112 -5.13 6.86 11.72
C SER A 112 -5.82 5.54 11.39
N GLN A 113 -6.98 5.25 11.99
CA GLN A 113 -7.68 3.97 11.85
C GLN A 113 -8.85 4.02 10.86
N ARG A 114 -9.07 5.15 10.18
CA ARG A 114 -10.17 5.31 9.20
C ARG A 114 -10.15 4.27 8.09
N HIS A 115 -8.97 3.83 7.67
CA HIS A 115 -8.85 2.77 6.67
C HIS A 115 -9.43 1.44 7.16
N HIS A 116 -9.32 1.09 8.45
CA HIS A 116 -9.96 -0.12 8.99
C HIS A 116 -11.48 -0.07 8.88
N ALA A 117 -12.10 1.08 9.17
CA ALA A 117 -13.55 1.25 9.00
C ALA A 117 -14.00 1.03 7.55
N VAL A 118 -13.23 1.49 6.57
CA VAL A 118 -13.56 1.26 5.14
C VAL A 118 -13.44 -0.22 4.78
N LEU A 119 -12.46 -0.95 5.32
CA LEU A 119 -12.36 -2.40 5.13
C LEU A 119 -13.56 -3.13 5.77
N GLU A 120 -14.00 -2.69 6.95
CA GLU A 120 -15.20 -3.21 7.61
C GLU A 120 -16.47 -2.93 6.79
N TRP A 121 -16.57 -1.79 6.12
CA TRP A 121 -17.68 -1.50 5.21
C TRP A 121 -17.73 -2.47 4.03
N VAL A 122 -16.57 -2.77 3.42
CA VAL A 122 -16.47 -3.76 2.34
C VAL A 122 -16.98 -5.13 2.82
N LEU A 123 -16.55 -5.57 4.01
CA LEU A 123 -16.99 -6.84 4.60
C LEU A 123 -18.48 -6.84 4.96
N ALA A 124 -18.98 -5.78 5.60
CA ALA A 124 -20.39 -5.65 5.97
C ALA A 124 -21.28 -5.65 4.73
N ARG A 125 -20.85 -4.98 3.65
CA ARG A 125 -21.57 -4.94 2.39
C ARG A 125 -21.55 -6.27 1.66
N PHE A 126 -20.44 -7.01 1.74
CA PHE A 126 -20.37 -8.38 1.26
C PHE A 126 -21.40 -9.28 1.95
N VAL A 127 -21.44 -9.28 3.29
CA VAL A 127 -22.42 -10.06 4.07
C VAL A 127 -23.84 -9.65 3.72
N HIS A 128 -24.10 -8.35 3.58
CA HIS A 128 -25.42 -7.87 3.17
C HIS A 128 -25.80 -8.34 1.76
N ALA A 129 -24.89 -8.21 0.79
CA ALA A 129 -25.10 -8.62 -0.60
C ALA A 129 -25.35 -10.14 -0.73
N ARG A 130 -24.72 -10.95 0.11
CA ARG A 130 -24.98 -12.39 0.21
C ARG A 130 -26.38 -12.68 0.75
N ARG A 131 -26.81 -11.97 1.81
CA ARG A 131 -28.16 -12.12 2.38
C ARG A 131 -29.27 -11.68 1.42
N THR A 132 -29.01 -10.69 0.58
CA THR A 132 -29.97 -10.19 -0.41
C THR A 132 -29.92 -10.96 -1.74
N GLY A 133 -29.05 -11.96 -1.88
CA GLY A 133 -28.94 -12.76 -3.11
C GLY A 133 -28.25 -12.05 -4.29
N LEU A 134 -27.59 -10.90 -4.06
CA LEU A 134 -26.83 -10.19 -5.10
C LEU A 134 -25.50 -10.87 -5.45
N LEU A 135 -24.99 -11.69 -4.53
CA LEU A 135 -23.82 -12.53 -4.73
C LEU A 135 -24.24 -14.00 -4.64
N LEU A 136 -24.02 -14.75 -5.71
CA LEU A 136 -24.24 -16.18 -5.81
C LEU A 136 -22.99 -16.92 -5.33
N GLY A 137 -23.12 -17.71 -4.26
CA GLY A 137 -21.99 -18.40 -3.66
C GLY A 137 -22.42 -19.43 -2.62
N GLY A 138 -21.57 -20.42 -2.39
CA GLY A 138 -21.74 -21.41 -1.32
C GLY A 138 -21.05 -20.98 -0.01
N VAL A 139 -21.12 -21.85 1.01
CA VAL A 139 -20.48 -21.64 2.33
C VAL A 139 -18.97 -21.39 2.19
N ALA A 140 -18.31 -22.04 1.22
CA ALA A 140 -16.88 -21.86 0.97
C ALA A 140 -16.50 -20.44 0.51
N MET A 141 -17.40 -19.73 -0.18
CA MET A 141 -17.12 -18.38 -0.68
C MET A 141 -16.97 -17.38 0.47
N GLU A 142 -17.87 -17.46 1.45
CA GLU A 142 -17.85 -16.55 2.61
C GLU A 142 -16.57 -16.72 3.42
N SER A 143 -16.21 -17.97 3.73
CA SER A 143 -14.93 -18.27 4.38
C SER A 143 -13.75 -17.76 3.57
N ARG A 144 -13.77 -17.92 2.24
CA ARG A 144 -12.66 -17.50 1.37
C ARG A 144 -12.50 -15.98 1.30
N VAL A 145 -13.59 -15.23 1.16
CA VAL A 145 -13.55 -13.76 1.14
C VAL A 145 -13.08 -13.21 2.49
N LEU A 146 -13.60 -13.74 3.60
CA LEU A 146 -13.16 -13.35 4.94
C LEU A 146 -11.68 -13.66 5.15
N GLU A 147 -11.21 -14.84 4.74
CA GLU A 147 -9.80 -15.22 4.82
C GLU A 147 -8.90 -14.24 4.06
N GLU A 148 -9.28 -13.85 2.83
CA GLU A 148 -8.49 -12.91 2.03
C GLU A 148 -8.50 -11.49 2.61
N CYS A 149 -9.62 -11.02 3.17
CA CYS A 149 -9.67 -9.76 3.89
C CYS A 149 -8.84 -9.79 5.20
N CYS A 150 -8.84 -10.90 5.94
CA CYS A 150 -7.99 -11.08 7.10
C CYS A 150 -6.49 -11.09 6.73
N LYS A 151 -6.13 -11.75 5.62
CA LYS A 151 -4.76 -11.73 5.07
C LYS A 151 -4.35 -10.33 4.64
N LEU A 152 -5.21 -9.59 3.95
CA LEU A 152 -4.99 -8.19 3.59
C LEU A 152 -4.69 -7.36 4.83
N ARG A 153 -5.56 -7.44 5.85
CA ARG A 153 -5.37 -6.74 7.12
C ARG A 153 -4.03 -7.13 7.79
N ALA A 154 -3.69 -8.42 7.79
CA ALA A 154 -2.44 -8.91 8.38
C ALA A 154 -1.19 -8.38 7.64
N VAL A 155 -1.22 -8.31 6.31
CA VAL A 155 -0.13 -7.73 5.52
C VAL A 155 0.00 -6.24 5.79
N CYS A 156 -1.12 -5.50 5.84
CA CYS A 156 -1.08 -4.08 6.21
C CYS A 156 -0.50 -3.86 7.61
N ALA A 157 -0.91 -4.67 8.59
CA ALA A 157 -0.35 -4.62 9.94
C ALA A 157 1.16 -4.92 9.95
N SER A 158 1.62 -5.91 9.16
CA SER A 158 3.05 -6.21 9.06
C SER A 158 3.89 -5.04 8.56
N ILE A 159 3.35 -4.20 7.66
CA ILE A 159 4.03 -2.99 7.19
C ILE A 159 4.15 -1.96 8.32
N THR A 160 3.07 -1.77 9.09
CA THR A 160 3.07 -0.88 10.26
C THR A 160 4.03 -1.38 11.35
N ASP A 161 4.04 -2.69 11.60
CA ASP A 161 4.92 -3.33 12.59
C ASP A 161 6.39 -3.25 12.16
N ASP A 162 6.70 -3.54 10.89
CA ASP A 162 8.05 -3.40 10.31
C ASP A 162 8.56 -1.95 10.43
N LYS A 163 7.66 -0.97 10.29
CA LYS A 163 7.96 0.45 10.48
C LYS A 163 8.20 0.81 11.95
N ALA A 164 7.47 0.19 12.88
CA ALA A 164 7.64 0.43 14.32
C ALA A 164 8.87 -0.29 14.89
N ALA A 165 9.15 -1.50 14.43
CA ALA A 165 10.25 -2.37 14.86
C ALA A 165 11.50 -2.21 13.97
N ARG A 166 11.84 -0.95 13.62
CA ARG A 166 13.04 -0.63 12.85
C ARG A 166 14.30 -1.07 13.61
N MET A 167 15.38 -1.25 12.85
CA MET A 167 16.71 -1.53 13.39
C MET A 167 17.08 -0.50 14.47
N PRO A 168 17.59 -0.91 15.64
CA PRO A 168 17.89 0.01 16.73
C PRO A 168 18.83 1.14 16.28
N LEU A 169 18.50 2.38 16.66
CA LEU A 169 19.28 3.56 16.32
C LEU A 169 20.74 3.45 16.76
N SER A 170 20.99 2.79 17.90
CA SER A 170 22.34 2.52 18.43
C SER A 170 23.20 1.74 17.45
N TYR A 171 22.62 0.76 16.75
CA TYR A 171 23.34 -0.02 15.74
C TYR A 171 23.69 0.84 14.52
N VAL A 172 22.75 1.67 14.05
CA VAL A 172 23.00 2.60 12.93
C VAL A 172 24.12 3.59 13.28
N HIS A 173 24.10 4.15 14.50
CA HIS A 173 25.14 5.06 14.97
C HIS A 173 26.51 4.38 15.12
N LEU A 174 26.53 3.13 15.60
CA LEU A 174 27.79 2.38 15.73
C LEU A 174 28.44 2.15 14.36
N VAL A 175 27.67 1.73 13.36
CA VAL A 175 28.17 1.50 12.00
C VAL A 175 28.60 2.82 11.35
N GLN A 176 27.86 3.91 11.58
CA GLN A 176 28.24 5.25 11.13
C GLN A 176 29.60 5.66 11.69
N LEU A 177 29.77 5.56 13.02
CA LEU A 177 31.01 5.93 13.69
C LEU A 177 32.19 5.07 13.20
N LEU A 178 31.97 3.78 12.98
CA LEU A 178 32.99 2.87 12.45
C LEU A 178 33.48 3.31 11.07
N VAL A 179 32.56 3.57 10.14
CA VAL A 179 32.87 3.98 8.77
C VAL A 179 33.53 5.36 8.75
N ASP A 180 32.99 6.32 9.51
CA ASP A 180 33.54 7.68 9.55
C ASP A 180 34.95 7.70 10.16
N THR A 181 35.18 6.93 11.22
CA THR A 181 36.51 6.82 11.84
C THR A 181 37.51 6.16 10.88
N LEU A 182 37.10 5.10 10.17
CA LEU A 182 37.95 4.44 9.18
C LEU A 182 38.35 5.40 8.06
N VAL A 183 37.38 6.11 7.48
CA VAL A 183 37.62 7.05 6.37
C VAL A 183 38.46 8.26 6.84
N ALA A 184 38.25 8.74 8.07
CA ALA A 184 39.01 9.85 8.64
C ALA A 184 40.48 9.47 8.94
N LEU A 185 40.73 8.24 9.40
CA LEU A 185 42.08 7.77 9.75
C LEU A 185 42.85 7.17 8.56
N ALA A 186 42.17 6.70 7.52
CA ALA A 186 42.76 6.14 6.31
C ALA A 186 43.88 6.99 5.68
N PRO A 187 43.74 8.32 5.48
CA PRO A 187 44.80 9.13 4.88
C PRO A 187 46.07 9.14 5.74
N PHE A 188 45.95 9.21 7.07
CA PHE A 188 47.10 9.22 7.97
C PHE A 188 47.82 7.87 8.02
N ALA A 189 47.06 6.77 7.96
CA ALA A 189 47.61 5.41 8.01
C ALA A 189 48.32 5.01 6.69
N LEU A 190 47.82 5.47 5.54
CA LEU A 190 48.33 5.10 4.22
C LEU A 190 49.47 6.01 3.73
N TYR A 191 49.59 7.22 4.28
CA TYR A 191 50.60 8.21 3.88
C TYR A 191 52.05 7.69 3.93
N PRO A 192 52.51 6.98 4.98
CA PRO A 192 53.91 6.53 5.07
C PRO A 192 54.33 5.52 4.00
N LYS A 193 53.38 4.79 3.41
CA LYS A 193 53.67 3.76 2.39
C LYS A 193 53.44 4.23 0.96
N LEU A 194 52.45 5.10 0.74
CA LEU A 194 51.96 5.48 -0.60
C LEU A 194 52.25 6.94 -0.96
N GLY A 195 52.68 7.77 -0.01
CA GLY A 195 52.95 9.20 -0.24
C GLY A 195 51.73 9.93 -0.82
N VAL A 196 51.94 10.71 -1.89
CA VAL A 196 50.88 11.53 -2.52
C VAL A 196 49.73 10.69 -3.10
N LEU A 197 50.00 9.45 -3.55
CA LEU A 197 48.95 8.55 -4.05
C LEU A 197 47.92 8.16 -2.97
N SER A 198 48.27 8.30 -1.69
CA SER A 198 47.37 8.08 -0.56
C SER A 198 46.14 8.99 -0.62
N VAL A 199 46.28 10.23 -1.12
CA VAL A 199 45.16 11.18 -1.20
C VAL A 199 44.09 10.65 -2.16
N MET A 200 44.49 10.24 -3.37
CA MET A 200 43.56 9.72 -4.37
C MET A 200 42.90 8.40 -3.91
N LEU A 201 43.69 7.47 -3.37
CA LEU A 201 43.17 6.18 -2.90
C LEU A 201 42.24 6.34 -1.69
N SER A 202 42.53 7.25 -0.77
CA SER A 202 41.65 7.57 0.35
C SER A 202 40.33 8.20 -0.11
N GLY A 203 40.35 9.02 -1.17
CA GLY A 203 39.15 9.54 -1.82
C GLY A 203 38.27 8.44 -2.41
N CYS A 204 38.86 7.49 -3.15
CA CYS A 204 38.13 6.32 -3.65
C CYS A 204 37.54 5.51 -2.49
N LEU A 205 38.32 5.26 -1.43
CA LEU A 205 37.87 4.52 -0.25
C LEU A 205 36.70 5.21 0.45
N ALA A 206 36.75 6.54 0.57
CA ALA A 206 35.67 7.34 1.11
C ALA A 206 34.37 7.19 0.30
N ILE A 207 34.45 7.29 -1.03
CA ILE A 207 33.29 7.13 -1.92
C ILE A 207 32.66 5.74 -1.75
N PHE A 208 33.47 4.67 -1.73
CA PHE A 208 32.95 3.31 -1.56
C PHE A 208 32.29 3.11 -0.19
N TYR A 209 33.00 3.37 0.91
CA TYR A 209 32.47 3.08 2.24
C TYR A 209 31.32 4.02 2.65
N ARG A 210 31.39 5.32 2.30
CA ARG A 210 30.26 6.24 2.54
C ARG A 210 29.08 5.92 1.63
N GLY A 211 29.31 5.62 0.35
CA GLY A 211 28.26 5.22 -0.57
C GLY A 211 27.52 3.97 -0.12
N PHE A 212 28.25 2.94 0.35
CA PHE A 212 27.62 1.73 0.92
C PHE A 212 26.82 2.00 2.19
N LEU A 213 27.29 2.92 3.03
CA LEU A 213 26.60 3.33 4.25
C LEU A 213 25.31 4.09 3.93
N GLU A 214 25.35 5.02 2.99
CA GLU A 214 24.18 5.76 2.50
C GLU A 214 23.17 4.81 1.85
N LEU A 215 23.62 3.87 1.03
CA LEU A 215 22.78 2.82 0.45
C LEU A 215 22.12 1.94 1.53
N SER A 216 22.88 1.60 2.58
CA SER A 216 22.33 0.79 3.68
C SER A 216 21.26 1.55 4.47
N LYS A 217 21.41 2.88 4.60
CA LYS A 217 20.41 3.75 5.21
C LYS A 217 19.18 3.91 4.33
N SER A 218 19.31 3.98 2.99
CA SER A 218 18.14 4.13 2.10
C SER A 218 17.23 2.91 2.18
N PHE A 219 17.82 1.72 2.31
CA PHE A 219 17.07 0.49 2.54
C PHE A 219 16.40 0.41 3.92
N LEU A 220 16.82 1.19 4.92
CA LEU A 220 16.16 1.22 6.23
C LEU A 220 14.88 2.06 6.23
N ASP A 221 14.71 2.96 5.26
CA ASP A 221 13.52 3.78 5.13
C ASP A 221 12.95 3.77 3.69
N PRO A 222 12.31 2.65 3.27
CA PRO A 222 11.83 2.48 1.90
C PRO A 222 10.74 3.47 1.45
N PHE A 223 10.17 4.23 2.40
CA PHE A 223 9.10 5.19 2.14
C PHE A 223 9.56 6.65 2.24
N GLY A 224 10.80 6.92 2.65
CA GLY A 224 11.32 8.28 2.84
C GLY A 224 10.61 9.07 3.94
N ASN A 225 10.22 8.40 5.02
CA ASN A 225 9.56 9.00 6.18
C ASN A 225 10.52 9.76 7.12
N ASP A 226 11.79 9.39 7.14
CA ASP A 226 12.80 9.98 8.01
C ASP A 226 13.86 10.68 7.15
N ASP A 227 14.15 11.95 7.47
CA ASP A 227 15.15 12.80 6.79
C ASP A 227 16.61 12.30 6.98
N MET A 228 16.82 11.02 7.32
CA MET A 228 18.13 10.41 7.62
C MET A 228 19.14 10.50 6.46
N LEU A 229 18.66 10.77 5.24
CA LEU A 229 19.47 10.89 4.02
C LEU A 229 19.42 12.28 3.39
N GLY A 230 18.77 13.25 4.04
CA GLY A 230 18.57 14.58 3.45
C GLY A 230 17.64 14.57 2.22
N VAL A 231 17.59 15.71 1.53
CA VAL A 231 16.66 16.03 0.42
C VAL A 231 16.83 15.12 -0.81
N ASP A 232 17.93 14.37 -0.89
CA ASP A 232 18.35 13.62 -2.08
C ASP A 232 18.36 12.10 -1.87
N ALA A 233 17.51 11.56 -0.98
CA ALA A 233 17.36 10.12 -0.81
C ALA A 233 16.89 9.46 -2.13
N PRO A 234 17.70 8.60 -2.77
CA PRO A 234 17.33 7.95 -4.01
C PRO A 234 16.47 6.71 -3.73
N GLU A 235 15.38 6.56 -4.50
CA GLU A 235 14.60 5.32 -4.68
C GLU A 235 13.65 4.88 -3.54
N ASN A 236 12.78 5.78 -3.08
CA ASN A 236 11.60 5.39 -2.30
C ASN A 236 10.55 4.69 -3.19
N PHE A 237 9.70 3.86 -2.58
CA PHE A 237 8.56 3.30 -3.31
C PHE A 237 7.61 4.42 -3.75
N ASP A 238 7.35 4.51 -5.05
CA ASP A 238 6.36 5.44 -5.57
C ASP A 238 4.93 4.95 -5.27
N ILE A 239 4.38 5.50 -4.18
CA ILE A 239 3.02 5.23 -3.74
C ILE A 239 1.98 5.68 -4.77
N SER A 240 2.27 6.72 -5.55
CA SER A 240 1.36 7.20 -6.60
C SER A 240 1.17 6.12 -7.66
N CYS A 241 2.25 5.48 -8.08
CA CYS A 241 2.20 4.31 -8.96
C CYS A 241 1.35 3.19 -8.36
N LEU A 242 1.55 2.86 -7.08
CA LEU A 242 0.79 1.80 -6.40
C LEU A 242 -0.72 2.11 -6.33
N LEU A 243 -1.08 3.36 -6.06
CA LEU A 243 -2.46 3.84 -6.04
C LEU A 243 -3.06 3.78 -7.44
N CYS A 244 -2.34 4.22 -8.47
CA CYS A 244 -2.78 4.15 -9.87
C CYS A 244 -3.02 2.70 -10.32
N GLU A 245 -2.10 1.80 -10.02
CA GLU A 245 -2.23 0.37 -10.33
C GLU A 245 -3.44 -0.25 -9.63
N THR A 246 -3.69 0.10 -8.36
CA THR A 246 -4.83 -0.41 -7.59
C THR A 246 -6.15 0.20 -8.05
N ASN A 247 -6.15 1.48 -8.45
CA ASN A 247 -7.29 2.12 -9.08
C ASN A 247 -7.69 1.37 -10.36
N ALA A 248 -6.71 1.13 -11.25
CA ALA A 248 -6.93 0.33 -12.45
C ALA A 248 -7.38 -1.10 -12.13
N GLY A 249 -6.78 -1.75 -11.13
CA GLY A 249 -7.14 -3.10 -10.69
C GLY A 249 -8.56 -3.22 -10.13
N SER A 250 -9.02 -2.21 -9.37
CA SER A 250 -10.34 -2.19 -8.74
C SER A 250 -11.50 -2.24 -9.75
N VAL A 251 -11.31 -1.68 -10.94
CA VAL A 251 -12.33 -1.65 -12.01
C VAL A 251 -12.08 -2.73 -13.06
N ARG A 252 -10.85 -3.24 -13.17
CA ARG A 252 -10.47 -4.28 -14.16
C ARG A 252 -11.39 -5.49 -14.10
N TRP A 253 -11.64 -6.01 -12.90
CA TRP A 253 -12.45 -7.23 -12.73
C TRP A 253 -13.92 -6.99 -13.05
N LEU A 254 -14.45 -5.81 -12.70
CA LEU A 254 -15.80 -5.38 -13.08
C LEU A 254 -15.95 -5.33 -14.61
N ASN A 255 -15.05 -4.61 -15.27
CA ASN A 255 -15.09 -4.42 -16.73
C ASN A 255 -14.85 -5.73 -17.49
N GLY A 256 -14.01 -6.61 -16.95
CA GLY A 256 -13.69 -7.90 -17.57
C GLY A 256 -14.81 -8.92 -17.51
N ILE A 257 -15.84 -8.69 -16.69
CA ILE A 257 -16.92 -9.68 -16.45
C ILE A 257 -18.32 -9.13 -16.80
N LEU A 258 -18.40 -8.00 -17.51
CA LEU A 258 -19.69 -7.40 -17.91
C LEU A 258 -20.56 -8.37 -18.73
N GLU A 259 -19.92 -9.12 -19.63
CA GLU A 259 -20.54 -10.13 -20.48
C GLU A 259 -19.65 -11.37 -20.47
N LEU A 260 -20.26 -12.56 -20.37
CA LEU A 260 -19.52 -13.81 -20.40
C LEU A 260 -19.26 -14.20 -21.86
N PRO A 261 -18.09 -14.80 -22.17
CA PRO A 261 -17.77 -15.22 -23.54
C PRO A 261 -18.45 -16.54 -23.94
N PHE A 262 -19.35 -17.07 -23.11
CA PHE A 262 -20.08 -18.32 -23.33
C PHE A 262 -21.54 -18.17 -22.90
N ASP A 263 -22.42 -18.92 -23.55
CA ASP A 263 -23.84 -18.89 -23.29
C ASP A 263 -24.17 -19.56 -21.94
N THR A 264 -25.04 -18.94 -21.15
CA THR A 264 -25.48 -19.45 -19.84
C THR A 264 -26.76 -20.29 -19.92
N ALA A 265 -27.32 -20.47 -21.11
CA ALA A 265 -28.61 -21.12 -21.35
C ALA A 265 -28.64 -22.64 -21.05
N ASP A 266 -27.48 -23.27 -20.80
CA ASP A 266 -27.38 -24.73 -20.67
C ASP A 266 -27.62 -25.28 -19.24
N ALA A 267 -27.98 -24.44 -18.26
CA ALA A 267 -28.05 -24.86 -16.85
C ALA A 267 -29.43 -25.31 -16.32
N GLU A 268 -30.50 -25.28 -17.13
CA GLU A 268 -31.85 -25.70 -16.69
C GLU A 268 -32.31 -27.08 -17.20
N THR A 269 -31.42 -27.87 -17.82
CA THR A 269 -31.74 -29.28 -18.17
C THR A 269 -30.81 -30.26 -17.47
N LYS A 270 -31.06 -30.50 -16.17
CA LYS A 270 -30.89 -31.81 -15.50
C LYS A 270 -31.44 -31.83 -14.08
#